data_AF-A0A951B5W7-F1
#
_entry.id   AF-A0A951B5W7-F1
#
_cell.length_a   1.000
_cell.length_b   1.000
_cell.length_c   1.000
_cell.angle_alpha   90.00
_cell.angle_beta   90.00
_cell.angle_gamma   90.00
#
_symmetry.space_group_name_H-M   'P 1'
#
loop_
_entity.id
_entity.type
_entity.pdbx_description
1 polymer ?
#
loop_
_entity_poly.entity_id
_entity_poly.type
_entity_poly.pdbx_seq_one_letter_code
_entity_poly.pdbx_strand_id
1 'polypeptide(L)'
;MSLPLAGRVRSAARPLPPPRHRGTATGRNVGLKATCAAAATTLAFLAIAALFLISPHLLYRWGFTYESTGGSFAEKMHPGTWLAFAALIFWGLRRRSPLHTVDAALARHGGLAVFLLTWVLLLLYTIVVRHVPFTPLIDTFALPIALFLVLVDLSPVAKQRLALLLHLIMLANALLGLFEFETGFRLTPYV
;
A
#
# COMPACT_ATOMS: atom_id res chain seq x y z
N MET A 1 44.45 -39.51 -66.41
CA MET A 1 43.47 -40.58 -66.10
C MET A 1 43.95 -41.30 -64.85
N SER A 2 43.44 -40.93 -63.67
CA SER A 2 43.53 -41.65 -62.38
C SER A 2 42.86 -40.81 -61.28
N LEU A 3 41.66 -41.23 -60.84
CA LEU A 3 40.95 -40.73 -59.65
C LEU A 3 41.37 -41.54 -58.42
N PRO A 4 41.37 -40.98 -57.19
CA PRO A 4 41.19 -41.77 -55.99
C PRO A 4 39.88 -41.45 -55.25
N LEU A 5 39.35 -42.50 -54.64
CA LEU A 5 38.05 -42.66 -54.02
C LEU A 5 37.90 -42.00 -52.63
N ALA A 6 36.70 -41.45 -52.43
CA ALA A 6 35.78 -41.66 -51.31
C ALA A 6 36.32 -41.96 -49.90
N GLY A 7 35.99 -41.07 -48.95
CA GLY A 7 35.94 -41.35 -47.52
C GLY A 7 34.84 -40.51 -46.86
N ARG A 8 33.58 -40.94 -46.95
CA ARG A 8 32.42 -40.24 -46.36
C ARG A 8 32.06 -40.87 -45.01
N VAL A 9 32.57 -40.29 -43.93
CA VAL A 9 32.22 -40.66 -42.55
C VAL A 9 30.77 -40.21 -42.27
N ARG A 10 29.85 -41.16 -42.13
CA ARG A 10 28.47 -40.89 -41.68
C ARG A 10 28.49 -40.66 -40.17
N SER A 11 28.46 -39.41 -39.75
CA SER A 11 28.20 -39.01 -38.36
C SER A 11 26.74 -39.34 -38.02
N ALA A 12 26.54 -40.26 -37.08
CA ALA A 12 25.23 -40.62 -36.56
C ALA A 12 24.68 -39.47 -35.71
N ALA A 13 23.61 -38.84 -36.19
CA ALA A 13 22.90 -37.78 -35.48
C ALA A 13 22.32 -38.34 -34.17
N ARG A 14 22.82 -37.83 -33.05
CA ARG A 14 22.32 -38.14 -31.70
C ARG A 14 20.91 -37.55 -31.55
N PRO A 15 19.89 -38.33 -31.16
CA PRO A 15 18.54 -37.80 -31.00
C PRO A 15 18.51 -36.77 -29.87
N LEU A 16 17.97 -35.58 -30.17
CA LEU A 16 17.75 -34.51 -29.20
C LEU A 16 16.77 -34.99 -28.12
N PRO A 17 17.04 -34.71 -26.83
CA PRO A 17 16.10 -35.03 -25.77
C PRO A 17 14.78 -34.25 -25.98
N PRO A 18 13.62 -34.85 -25.64
CA PRO A 18 12.34 -34.18 -25.78
C PRO A 18 12.28 -32.90 -24.93
N PRO A 19 11.56 -31.86 -25.40
CA PRO A 19 11.41 -30.62 -24.65
C PRO A 19 10.74 -30.92 -23.30
N ARG A 20 11.46 -30.66 -22.20
CA ARG A 20 10.87 -30.70 -20.86
C ARG A 20 9.80 -29.62 -20.77
N HIS A 21 8.53 -30.02 -20.81
CA HIS A 21 7.40 -29.14 -20.55
C HIS A 21 7.47 -28.59 -19.11
N ARG A 22 8.16 -27.45 -18.95
CA ARG A 22 8.15 -26.59 -17.75
C ARG A 22 6.86 -25.75 -17.74
N GLY A 23 5.70 -26.38 -17.86
CA GLY A 23 4.42 -25.68 -17.83
C GLY A 23 3.69 -25.97 -16.53
N THR A 24 3.50 -24.96 -15.68
CA THR A 24 2.38 -24.75 -14.71
C THR A 24 2.80 -23.89 -13.51
N ALA A 25 3.93 -24.18 -12.86
CA ALA A 25 4.35 -23.48 -11.63
C ALA A 25 4.73 -22.00 -11.85
N THR A 26 5.28 -21.68 -13.03
CA THR A 26 5.71 -20.31 -13.37
C THR A 26 4.51 -19.38 -13.61
N GLY A 27 3.46 -19.86 -14.27
CA GLY A 27 2.27 -19.05 -14.58
C GLY A 27 1.45 -18.68 -13.35
N ARG A 28 1.28 -19.60 -12.40
CA ARG A 28 0.52 -19.36 -11.15
C ARG A 28 1.17 -18.29 -10.27
N ASN A 29 2.50 -18.26 -10.20
CA ASN A 29 3.25 -17.25 -9.44
C ASN A 29 3.19 -15.86 -10.08
N VAL A 30 3.12 -15.77 -11.41
CA VAL A 30 2.94 -14.50 -12.12
C VAL A 30 1.54 -13.94 -11.87
N GLY A 31 0.51 -14.80 -11.93
CA GLY A 31 -0.88 -14.42 -11.63
C GLY A 31 -1.05 -13.89 -10.21
N LEU A 32 -0.56 -14.64 -9.20
CA LEU A 32 -0.69 -14.21 -7.80
C LEU A 32 -0.01 -12.86 -7.53
N LYS A 33 1.18 -12.63 -8.08
CA LYS A 33 1.90 -11.36 -7.91
C LYS A 33 1.15 -10.19 -8.55
N ALA A 34 0.54 -10.41 -9.71
CA ALA A 34 -0.29 -9.39 -10.37
C ALA A 34 -1.53 -9.06 -9.53
N THR A 35 -2.20 -10.07 -8.98
CA THR A 35 -3.34 -9.88 -8.08
C THR A 35 -2.95 -9.12 -6.81
N CYS A 36 -1.83 -9.48 -6.17
CA CYS A 36 -1.32 -8.76 -5.00
C CYS A 36 -0.97 -7.30 -5.34
N ALA A 37 -0.40 -7.03 -6.52
CA ALA A 37 -0.13 -5.67 -6.95
C ALA A 37 -1.42 -4.86 -7.15
N ALA A 38 -2.41 -5.43 -7.84
CA ALA A 38 -3.71 -4.80 -8.05
C ALA A 38 -4.44 -4.54 -6.72
N ALA A 39 -4.41 -5.51 -5.80
CA ALA A 39 -4.98 -5.38 -4.47
C ALA A 39 -4.30 -4.25 -3.67
N ALA A 40 -2.96 -4.22 -3.64
CA ALA A 40 -2.21 -3.17 -2.97
C ALA A 40 -2.54 -1.77 -3.51
N THR A 41 -2.60 -1.61 -4.83
CA THR A 41 -2.98 -0.33 -5.46
C THR A 41 -4.42 0.06 -5.11
N THR A 42 -5.37 -0.87 -5.24
CA THR A 42 -6.78 -0.59 -4.96
C THR A 42 -6.99 -0.21 -3.50
N LEU A 43 -6.38 -0.96 -2.57
CA LEU A 43 -6.46 -0.68 -1.14
C LEU A 43 -5.81 0.66 -0.78
N ALA A 44 -4.70 1.04 -1.42
CA ALA A 44 -4.09 2.35 -1.21
C ALA A 44 -5.01 3.50 -1.67
N PHE A 45 -5.70 3.34 -2.81
CA PHE A 45 -6.69 4.30 -3.28
C PHE A 45 -7.87 4.41 -2.32
N LEU A 46 -8.39 3.26 -1.86
CA LEU A 46 -9.49 3.23 -0.90
C LEU A 46 -9.08 3.80 0.46
N ALA A 47 -7.86 3.54 0.93
CA ALA A 47 -7.32 4.12 2.15
C ALA A 47 -7.31 5.65 2.09
N ILE A 48 -6.80 6.20 0.99
CA ILE A 48 -6.76 7.64 0.76
C ILE A 48 -8.16 8.21 0.62
N ALA A 49 -9.04 7.59 -0.17
CA ALA A 49 -10.43 8.03 -0.28
C ALA A 49 -11.12 8.04 1.09
N ALA A 50 -10.94 6.99 1.90
CA ALA A 50 -11.46 6.93 3.26
C ALA A 50 -10.93 8.07 4.14
N LEU A 51 -9.63 8.37 4.10
CA LEU A 51 -9.03 9.45 4.91
C LEU A 51 -9.61 10.83 4.62
N PHE A 52 -10.03 11.08 3.39
CA PHE A 52 -10.57 12.38 2.99
C PHE A 52 -12.10 12.42 2.94
N LEU A 53 -12.79 11.29 2.91
CA LEU A 53 -14.26 11.23 2.84
C LEU A 53 -14.92 10.85 4.17
N ILE A 54 -14.21 10.14 5.05
CA ILE A 54 -14.74 9.69 6.34
C ILE A 54 -14.16 10.59 7.42
N SER A 55 -15.00 11.45 8.00
CA SER A 55 -14.60 12.29 9.12
C SER A 55 -14.77 11.57 10.47
N PRO A 56 -14.03 11.98 11.52
CA PRO A 56 -14.27 11.50 12.88
C PRO A 56 -15.74 11.64 13.34
N HIS A 57 -16.40 12.75 12.97
CA HIS A 57 -17.82 12.96 13.29
C HIS A 57 -18.76 11.98 12.57
N LEU A 58 -18.43 11.58 11.33
CA LEU A 58 -19.19 10.57 10.62
C LEU A 58 -19.04 9.20 11.30
N LEU A 59 -17.84 8.85 11.74
CA LEU A 59 -17.58 7.64 12.52
C LEU A 59 -18.37 7.63 13.83
N TYR A 60 -18.40 8.75 14.54
CA TYR A 60 -19.21 8.91 15.74
C TYR A 60 -20.70 8.71 15.45
N ARG A 61 -21.22 9.30 14.36
CA ARG A 61 -22.62 9.12 13.92
C ARG A 61 -22.94 7.66 13.57
N TRP A 62 -21.96 6.90 13.09
CA TRP A 62 -22.09 5.46 12.86
C TRP A 62 -21.92 4.59 14.12
N GLY A 63 -21.72 5.21 15.29
CA GLY A 63 -21.60 4.52 16.57
C GLY A 63 -20.17 4.09 16.93
N PHE A 64 -19.16 4.51 16.17
CA PHE A 64 -17.77 4.22 16.52
C PHE A 64 -17.26 5.18 17.60
N THR A 65 -16.51 4.61 18.55
CA THR A 65 -15.94 5.31 19.71
C THR A 65 -14.55 5.92 19.41
N TYR A 66 -14.35 6.42 18.19
CA TYR A 66 -13.06 6.83 17.63
C TYR A 66 -12.35 7.91 18.46
N GLU A 67 -13.05 8.98 18.85
CA GLU A 67 -12.49 10.08 19.67
C GLU A 67 -12.75 9.92 21.18
N SER A 68 -13.34 8.81 21.60
CA SER A 68 -13.72 8.63 23.01
C SER A 68 -12.55 8.13 23.87
N THR A 69 -12.65 8.33 25.19
CA THR A 69 -11.68 7.80 26.16
C THR A 69 -11.75 6.28 26.26
N GLY A 70 -12.94 5.69 26.11
CA GLY A 70 -13.19 4.24 26.06
C GLY A 70 -13.10 3.66 24.64
N GLY A 71 -13.58 2.42 24.46
CA GLY A 71 -13.57 1.75 23.16
C GLY A 71 -12.38 0.81 22.94
N SER A 72 -12.57 -0.14 22.04
CA SER A 72 -11.53 -1.09 21.66
C SER A 72 -10.44 -0.43 20.82
N PHE A 73 -9.26 -1.05 20.78
CA PHE A 73 -8.15 -0.63 19.91
C PHE A 73 -8.59 -0.47 18.44
N ALA A 74 -9.52 -1.32 17.98
CA ALA A 74 -9.98 -1.31 16.60
C ALA A 74 -10.91 -0.12 16.28
N GLU A 75 -11.76 0.28 17.21
CA GLU A 75 -12.65 1.44 17.05
C GLU A 75 -11.89 2.77 17.10
N LYS A 76 -10.72 2.78 17.74
CA LYS A 76 -9.83 3.95 17.84
C LYS A 76 -8.92 4.17 16.64
N MET A 77 -8.97 3.29 15.64
CA MET A 77 -8.17 3.45 14.42
C MET A 77 -9.07 3.77 13.23
N HIS A 78 -8.63 4.75 12.46
CA HIS A 78 -9.36 5.20 11.28
C HIS A 78 -9.50 4.05 10.25
N PRO A 79 -10.64 3.88 9.56
CA PRO A 79 -10.79 2.85 8.52
C PRO A 79 -9.72 2.92 7.43
N GLY A 80 -9.29 4.14 7.08
CA GLY A 80 -8.17 4.37 6.16
C GLY A 80 -6.85 3.75 6.63
N THR A 81 -6.60 3.69 7.93
CA THR A 81 -5.42 3.04 8.53
C THR A 81 -5.41 1.56 8.24
N TRP A 82 -6.53 0.88 8.49
CA TRP A 82 -6.68 -0.54 8.21
C TRP A 82 -6.46 -0.87 6.73
N LEU A 83 -7.03 -0.05 5.84
CA LEU A 83 -6.85 -0.20 4.39
C LEU A 83 -5.39 0.04 3.97
N ALA A 84 -4.71 1.02 4.57
CA ALA A 84 -3.30 1.30 4.28
C ALA A 84 -2.39 0.14 4.71
N PHE A 85 -2.60 -0.43 5.89
CA PHE A 85 -1.83 -1.60 6.33
C PHE A 85 -2.16 -2.85 5.50
N ALA A 86 -3.42 -3.05 5.12
CA ALA A 86 -3.76 -4.12 4.17
C ALA A 86 -3.05 -3.93 2.83
N ALA A 87 -3.02 -2.69 2.30
CA ALA A 87 -2.28 -2.36 1.08
C ALA A 87 -0.78 -2.69 1.22
N LEU A 88 -0.17 -2.35 2.36
CA LEU A 88 1.22 -2.65 2.67
C LEU A 88 1.49 -4.15 2.72
N ILE A 89 0.59 -4.94 3.31
CA ILE A 89 0.69 -6.41 3.35
C ILE A 89 0.71 -6.97 1.93
N PHE A 90 -0.26 -6.62 1.08
CA PHE A 90 -0.30 -7.10 -0.31
C PHE A 90 0.90 -6.61 -1.13
N TRP A 91 1.38 -5.39 -0.86
CA TRP A 91 2.60 -4.85 -1.44
C TRP A 91 3.85 -5.65 -1.03
N GLY A 92 3.90 -6.16 0.20
CA GLY A 92 4.97 -7.03 0.69
C GLY A 92 4.90 -8.42 0.09
N LEU A 93 3.69 -9.01 0.02
CA LEU A 93 3.46 -10.38 -0.49
C LEU A 93 3.87 -10.58 -1.96
N ARG A 94 3.86 -9.53 -2.79
CA ARG A 94 4.36 -9.64 -4.19
C ARG A 94 5.89 -9.67 -4.29
N ARG A 95 6.61 -9.33 -3.22
CA ARG A 95 8.08 -9.18 -3.19
C ARG A 95 8.72 -10.46 -2.65
N ARG A 96 9.92 -10.78 -3.16
CA ARG A 96 10.72 -11.92 -2.67
C ARG A 96 11.33 -11.67 -1.29
N SER A 97 11.71 -10.43 -1.00
CA SER A 97 12.23 -9.98 0.29
C SER A 97 11.67 -8.60 0.62
N PRO A 98 10.58 -8.51 1.41
CA PRO A 98 9.98 -7.24 1.76
C PRO A 98 10.90 -6.39 2.63
N LEU A 99 11.64 -7.00 3.56
CA LEU A 99 12.56 -6.29 4.46
C LEU A 99 13.70 -5.60 3.70
N HIS A 100 14.33 -6.30 2.75
CA HIS A 100 15.35 -5.69 1.89
C HIS A 100 14.78 -4.55 1.02
N THR A 101 13.48 -4.61 0.68
CA THR A 101 12.85 -3.50 -0.04
C THR A 101 12.67 -2.29 0.87
N VAL A 102 12.22 -2.50 2.12
CA VAL A 102 12.09 -1.43 3.10
C VAL A 102 13.45 -0.79 3.35
N ASP A 103 14.50 -1.60 3.54
CA ASP A 103 15.88 -1.12 3.71
C ASP A 103 16.34 -0.27 2.51
N ALA A 104 16.13 -0.77 1.28
CA ALA A 104 16.42 0.00 0.08
C ALA A 104 15.60 1.30 -0.02
N ALA A 105 14.35 1.31 0.46
CA ALA A 105 13.53 2.52 0.50
C ALA A 105 14.05 3.53 1.53
N LEU A 106 14.49 3.07 2.70
CA LEU A 106 15.09 3.91 3.73
C LEU A 106 16.43 4.49 3.26
N ALA A 107 17.28 3.69 2.62
CA ALA A 107 18.54 4.13 2.04
C ALA A 107 18.34 5.16 0.92
N ARG A 108 17.31 4.97 0.09
CA ARG A 108 16.98 5.90 -1.01
C ARG A 108 16.30 7.19 -0.52
N HIS A 109 15.56 7.12 0.59
CA HIS A 109 14.78 8.22 1.12
C HIS A 109 15.18 8.49 2.58
N GLY A 110 16.29 9.18 2.80
CA GLY A 110 16.79 9.47 4.16
C GLY A 110 15.76 10.17 5.06
N GLY A 111 14.88 11.00 4.49
CA GLY A 111 13.75 11.60 5.22
C GLY A 111 12.78 10.57 5.80
N LEU A 112 12.54 9.44 5.12
CA LEU A 112 11.72 8.35 5.65
C LEU A 112 12.39 7.70 6.86
N ALA A 113 13.72 7.54 6.84
CA ALA A 113 14.46 6.96 7.96
C ALA A 113 14.40 7.86 9.20
N VAL A 114 14.59 9.17 9.03
CA VAL A 114 14.44 10.15 10.12
C VAL A 114 13.01 10.13 10.66
N PHE A 115 12.00 10.14 9.77
CA PHE A 115 10.60 10.13 10.17
C PHE A 115 10.23 8.84 10.94
N LEU A 116 10.68 7.67 10.47
CA LEU A 116 10.49 6.39 11.14
C LEU A 116 11.14 6.38 12.52
N LEU A 117 12.38 6.88 12.63
CA LEU A 117 13.09 6.98 13.91
C LEU A 117 12.33 7.90 14.88
N THR A 118 11.94 9.10 14.44
CA THR A 118 11.17 10.03 15.26
C THR A 118 9.86 9.41 15.73
N TRP A 119 9.15 8.70 14.85
CA TRP A 119 7.92 8.00 15.22
C TRP A 119 8.17 6.92 16.28
N VAL A 120 9.20 6.08 16.13
CA VAL A 120 9.54 5.05 17.12
C VAL A 120 9.90 5.66 18.47
N LEU A 121 10.68 6.75 18.48
CA LEU A 121 11.03 7.47 19.71
C LEU A 121 9.80 8.08 20.38
N LEU A 122 8.91 8.69 19.60
CA LEU A 122 7.66 9.25 20.10
C LEU A 122 6.75 8.16 20.67
N LEU A 123 6.66 7.02 20.00
CA LEU A 123 5.89 5.85 20.45
C LEU A 123 6.44 5.34 21.78
N LEU A 124 7.76 5.19 21.90
CA LEU A 124 8.43 4.77 23.12
C LEU A 124 8.18 5.76 24.27
N TYR A 125 8.34 7.06 24.01
CA TYR A 125 8.06 8.12 25.00
C TYR A 125 6.61 8.05 25.48
N THR A 126 5.67 7.88 24.56
CA THR A 126 4.23 7.85 24.85
C THR A 126 3.86 6.65 25.72
N ILE A 127 4.42 5.48 25.43
CA ILE A 127 4.13 4.23 26.16
C ILE A 127 4.87 4.16 27.49
N VAL A 128 6.17 4.46 27.50
CA VAL A 128 7.06 4.20 28.65
C VAL A 128 7.12 5.39 29.61
N VAL A 129 7.04 6.63 29.11
CA VAL A 129 7.19 7.84 29.94
C VAL A 129 5.84 8.45 30.26
N ARG A 130 4.94 8.57 29.28
CA ARG A 130 3.64 9.23 29.46
C ARG A 130 2.53 8.29 29.89
N HIS A 131 2.64 6.99 29.61
CA HIS A 131 1.61 5.98 29.88
C HIS A 131 0.22 6.38 29.34
N VAL A 132 0.17 7.06 28.19
CA VAL A 132 -1.08 7.47 27.52
C VAL A 132 -1.35 6.61 26.28
N PRO A 133 -2.60 6.59 25.76
CA PRO A 133 -2.94 5.84 24.57
C PRO A 133 -2.07 6.22 23.36
N PHE A 134 -1.50 5.23 22.70
CA PHE A 134 -0.64 5.42 21.51
C PHE A 134 -1.39 5.27 20.18
N THR A 135 -2.67 4.84 20.20
CA THR A 135 -3.48 4.64 18.98
C THR A 135 -3.49 5.86 18.05
N PRO A 136 -3.59 7.12 18.53
CA PRO A 136 -3.56 8.27 17.62
C PRO A 136 -2.24 8.41 16.86
N LEU A 137 -1.14 7.90 17.42
CA LEU A 137 0.17 7.92 16.77
C LEU A 137 0.24 6.95 15.59
N ILE A 138 -0.60 5.91 15.58
CA ILE A 138 -0.67 4.96 14.46
C ILE A 138 -1.30 5.66 13.25
N ASP A 139 -2.45 6.29 13.44
CA ASP A 139 -3.16 7.02 12.37
C ASP A 139 -2.35 8.23 11.87
N THR A 140 -1.68 8.93 12.79
CA THR A 140 -0.93 10.14 12.46
C THR A 140 0.40 9.84 11.75
N PHE A 141 1.13 8.81 12.18
CA PHE A 141 2.52 8.60 11.74
C PHE A 141 2.77 7.24 11.07
N ALA A 142 2.19 6.16 11.59
CA ALA A 142 2.40 4.82 11.02
C ALA A 142 1.68 4.66 9.67
N LEU A 143 0.46 5.19 9.56
CA LEU A 143 -0.31 5.22 8.32
C LEU A 143 0.46 5.88 7.16
N PRO A 144 0.96 7.13 7.28
CA PRO A 144 1.66 7.75 6.15
C PRO A 144 2.94 7.01 5.76
N ILE A 145 3.63 6.35 6.69
CA ILE A 145 4.76 5.46 6.38
C ILE A 145 4.30 4.28 5.53
N ALA A 146 3.21 3.61 5.95
CA ALA A 146 2.64 2.48 5.23
C ALA A 146 2.21 2.87 3.81
N LEU A 147 1.49 3.99 3.68
CA LEU A 147 1.11 4.53 2.38
C LEU A 147 2.34 4.91 1.55
N PHE A 148 3.33 5.61 2.11
CA PHE A 148 4.53 6.00 1.37
C PHE A 148 5.23 4.82 0.70
N LEU A 149 5.42 3.71 1.44
CA LEU A 149 6.04 2.49 0.93
C LEU A 149 5.25 1.86 -0.23
N VAL A 150 3.92 1.96 -0.21
CA VAL A 150 3.08 1.48 -1.31
C VAL A 150 3.09 2.45 -2.49
N LEU A 151 2.96 3.74 -2.21
CA LEU A 151 2.82 4.82 -3.19
C LEU A 151 4.10 5.04 -4.01
N VAL A 152 5.29 4.86 -3.42
CA VAL A 152 6.56 5.08 -4.13
C VAL A 152 6.68 4.16 -5.36
N ASP A 153 6.12 2.96 -5.30
CA ASP A 153 6.15 1.96 -6.36
C ASP A 153 4.96 2.01 -7.31
N LEU A 154 4.00 2.92 -7.11
CA LEU A 154 2.90 3.08 -8.06
C LEU A 154 3.42 3.54 -9.42
N SER A 155 2.78 3.04 -10.48
CA SER A 155 3.04 3.50 -11.84
C SER A 155 2.75 5.00 -11.97
N PRO A 156 3.42 5.72 -12.89
CA PRO A 156 3.16 7.16 -13.10
C PRO A 156 1.69 7.46 -13.36
N VAL A 157 1.02 6.61 -14.16
CA VAL A 157 -0.42 6.72 -14.46
C VAL A 157 -1.26 6.56 -13.18
N ALA A 158 -0.94 5.59 -12.31
CA ALA A 158 -1.66 5.41 -11.05
C ALA A 158 -1.45 6.63 -10.12
N LYS A 159 -0.23 7.18 -10.03
CA LYS A 159 0.04 8.40 -9.26
C LYS A 159 -0.76 9.60 -9.76
N GLN A 160 -0.84 9.79 -11.07
CA GLN A 160 -1.66 10.86 -11.67
C GLN A 160 -3.15 10.68 -11.39
N ARG A 161 -3.67 9.46 -11.53
CA ARG A 161 -5.08 9.15 -11.20
C ARG A 161 -5.39 9.39 -9.73
N LEU A 162 -4.48 8.99 -8.84
CA LEU A 162 -4.62 9.22 -7.41
C LEU A 162 -4.59 10.71 -7.07
N ALA A 163 -3.69 11.47 -7.70
CA ALA A 163 -3.63 12.93 -7.55
C ALA A 163 -4.95 13.57 -8.03
N LEU A 164 -5.47 13.18 -9.19
CA LEU A 164 -6.76 13.69 -9.68
C LEU A 164 -7.90 13.35 -8.71
N LEU A 165 -7.97 12.11 -8.23
CA LEU A 165 -8.95 11.69 -7.23
C LEU A 165 -8.88 12.57 -5.98
N LEU A 166 -7.68 12.81 -5.45
CA LEU A 166 -7.46 13.68 -4.30
C LEU A 166 -7.97 15.10 -4.56
N HIS A 167 -7.65 15.71 -5.70
CA HIS A 167 -8.13 17.06 -6.03
C HIS A 167 -9.66 17.10 -6.13
N LEU A 168 -10.28 16.08 -6.73
CA LEU A 168 -11.73 15.99 -6.82
C LEU A 168 -12.40 15.85 -5.45
N ILE A 169 -11.84 15.01 -4.57
CA ILE A 169 -12.35 14.87 -3.19
C ILE A 169 -12.17 16.18 -2.42
N MET A 170 -11.00 16.81 -2.50
CA MET A 170 -10.74 18.09 -1.83
C MET A 170 -11.67 19.19 -2.34
N LEU A 171 -11.93 19.24 -3.64
CA LEU A 171 -12.91 20.16 -4.23
C LEU A 171 -14.32 19.88 -3.70
N ALA A 172 -14.76 18.62 -3.68
CA ALA A 172 -16.06 18.24 -3.15
C ALA A 172 -16.21 18.61 -1.66
N ASN A 173 -15.18 18.32 -0.85
CA ASN A 173 -15.15 18.70 0.57
C ASN A 173 -15.20 20.22 0.75
N ALA A 174 -14.49 20.99 -0.08
CA ALA A 174 -14.52 22.44 -0.01
C ALA A 174 -15.90 23.00 -0.40
N LEU A 175 -16.52 22.49 -1.47
CA LEU A 175 -17.87 22.88 -1.88
C LEU A 175 -18.91 22.52 -0.81
N LEU A 176 -18.79 21.34 -0.20
CA LEU A 176 -19.65 20.94 0.91
C LEU A 176 -19.49 21.89 2.10
N GLY A 177 -18.27 22.23 2.49
CA GLY A 177 -18.01 23.18 3.57
C GLY A 177 -18.59 24.57 3.29
N LEU A 178 -18.47 25.08 2.06
CA LEU A 178 -19.10 26.34 1.64
C LEU A 178 -20.64 26.25 1.67
N PHE A 179 -21.20 25.14 1.21
CA PHE A 179 -22.64 24.91 1.25
C PHE A 179 -23.19 24.87 2.68
N GLU A 180 -22.53 24.16 3.60
CA GLU A 180 -22.90 24.11 5.02
C GLU A 180 -22.81 25.48 5.68
N PHE A 181 -21.79 26.27 5.31
CA PHE A 181 -21.61 27.64 5.82
C PHE A 181 -22.76 28.56 5.41
N GLU A 182 -23.13 28.58 4.13
CA GLU A 182 -24.18 29.47 3.61
C GLU A 182 -25.59 29.06 4.03
N THR A 183 -25.89 27.77 4.05
CA THR A 183 -27.25 27.26 4.31
C THR A 183 -27.54 27.02 5.78
N GLY A 184 -26.51 26.93 6.62
CA GLY A 184 -26.63 26.46 8.01
C GLY A 184 -26.99 24.98 8.13
N PHE A 185 -27.14 24.25 7.02
CA PHE A 185 -27.31 22.80 7.00
C PHE A 185 -26.03 22.13 7.51
N ARG A 186 -26.18 20.98 8.18
CA ARG A 186 -25.05 20.20 8.70
C ARG A 186 -25.19 18.73 8.32
N LEU A 187 -24.24 18.23 7.54
CA LEU A 187 -24.15 16.82 7.17
C LEU A 187 -23.67 15.98 8.35
N THR A 188 -22.69 16.49 9.10
CA THR A 188 -22.22 15.89 10.35
C THR A 188 -22.47 16.83 11.53
N PRO A 189 -23.02 16.33 12.65
CA PRO A 189 -23.28 17.17 13.82
C PRO A 189 -21.95 17.59 14.49
N TYR A 190 -21.94 18.81 15.06
CA TYR A 190 -20.92 19.18 16.05
C TYR A 190 -21.28 18.46 17.35
N VAL A 191 -20.27 17.89 18.01
CA VAL A 191 -20.35 17.56 19.44
C VAL A 191 -20.01 18.80 20.26
#